data_AF-A0A8I0T5Y9-F1
#
_entry.id   AF-A0A8I0T5Y9-F1
#
_cell.length_a   1.000
_cell.length_b   1.000
_cell.length_c   1.000
_cell.angle_alpha   90.00
_cell.angle_beta   90.00
_cell.angle_gamma   90.00
#
_symmetry.space_group_name_H-M   'P 1'
#
loop_
_entity.id
_entity.type
_entity.pdbx_description
1 polymer ?
#
loop_
_entity_poly.entity_id
_entity_poly.type
_entity_poly.pdbx_seq_one_letter_code
_entity_poly.pdbx_strand_id
1 'polypeptide(L)'
;MNEQFEPLMKHGSIYAKVMADSIQATLLQVAKQELATAEAEQVIGELTAPSLCRDLVEKEHRLAISEELTALREIAMLLLIYIEEQAI
;
A
#
# COMPACT_ATOMS: atom_id res chain seq x y z
N MET A 1 -5.25 2.40 13.50
CA MET A 1 -4.87 2.20 12.08
C MET A 1 -3.40 2.54 11.76
N ASN A 2 -2.69 3.40 12.51
CA ASN A 2 -1.30 3.78 12.16
C ASN A 2 -0.18 2.78 12.52
N GLU A 3 -0.43 1.80 13.40
CA GLU A 3 0.63 0.94 13.94
C GLU A 3 1.17 -0.09 12.94
N GLN A 4 0.37 -0.50 11.96
CA GLN A 4 0.75 -1.55 10.99
C GLN A 4 1.75 -1.07 9.93
N PHE A 5 1.77 0.24 9.64
CA PHE A 5 2.71 0.86 8.70
C PHE A 5 3.91 1.50 9.41
N GLU A 6 3.93 1.55 10.74
CA GLU A 6 4.90 2.33 11.52
C GLU A 6 6.38 1.97 11.22
N PRO A 7 6.77 0.69 11.07
CA PRO A 7 8.14 0.34 10.70
C PRO A 7 8.56 0.90 9.34
N LEU A 8 7.66 0.84 8.35
CA LEU A 8 7.86 1.39 7.00
C LEU A 8 7.92 2.92 7.03
N MET A 9 7.07 3.58 7.84
CA MET A 9 7.08 5.04 7.96
C MET A 9 8.36 5.56 8.63
N LYS A 10 8.95 4.79 9.56
CA LYS A 10 10.21 5.15 10.23
C LYS A 10 11.43 4.87 9.35
N HIS A 11 11.52 3.68 8.76
CA HIS A 11 12.75 3.17 8.17
C HIS A 11 12.68 2.91 6.66
N GLY A 12 11.50 2.90 6.05
CA GLY A 12 11.33 2.63 4.62
C GLY A 12 11.83 3.77 3.74
N SER A 13 12.00 3.49 2.45
CA SER A 13 12.33 4.50 1.45
C SER A 13 11.26 5.59 1.33
N ILE A 14 11.62 6.75 0.79
CA ILE A 14 10.67 7.83 0.51
C ILE A 14 9.53 7.32 -0.39
N TYR A 15 9.84 6.45 -1.36
CA TYR A 15 8.84 5.85 -2.24
C TYR A 15 7.82 5.01 -1.45
N ALA A 16 8.29 4.14 -0.56
CA ALA A 16 7.43 3.34 0.29
C ALA A 16 6.52 4.21 1.17
N LYS A 17 7.03 5.32 1.73
CA LYS A 17 6.24 6.25 2.54
C LYS A 17 5.13 6.92 1.74
N VAL A 18 5.45 7.44 0.55
CA VAL A 18 4.44 8.09 -0.32
C VAL A 18 3.36 7.09 -0.75
N MET A 19 3.75 5.85 -1.07
CA MET A 19 2.78 4.80 -1.39
C MET A 19 1.93 4.42 -0.18
N ALA A 20 2.52 4.33 1.02
CA ALA A 20 1.79 4.04 2.25
C ALA A 20 0.71 5.08 2.55
N ASP A 21 1.02 6.38 2.39
CA ASP A 21 0.03 7.46 2.58
C ASP A 21 -1.14 7.33 1.60
N SER A 22 -0.84 7.03 0.33
CA SER A 22 -1.85 6.84 -0.72
C SER A 22 -2.74 5.63 -0.44
N ILE A 23 -2.13 4.51 -0.04
CA ILE A 23 -2.84 3.28 0.35
C ILE A 23 -3.74 3.54 1.56
N GLN A 24 -3.25 4.24 2.60
CA GLN A 24 -4.04 4.58 3.77
C GLN A 24 -5.28 5.41 3.41
N ALA A 25 -5.13 6.37 2.49
CA ALA A 25 -6.27 7.15 2.00
C ALA A 25 -7.30 6.29 1.26
N THR A 26 -6.84 5.31 0.47
CA THR A 26 -7.73 4.33 -0.20
C THR A 26 -8.46 3.45 0.81
N LEU A 27 -7.75 2.87 1.79
CA LEU A 27 -8.33 2.04 2.84
C LEU A 27 -9.38 2.81 3.66
N LEU A 28 -9.13 4.10 3.92
CA LEU A 28 -10.07 4.96 4.64
C LEU A 28 -11.37 5.19 3.83
N GLN A 29 -11.27 5.34 2.51
CA GLN A 29 -12.46 5.46 1.65
C GLN A 29 -13.30 4.19 1.68
N VAL A 30 -12.66 3.01 1.67
CA VAL A 30 -13.37 1.72 1.83
C VAL A 30 -14.05 1.63 3.19
N ALA A 31 -13.34 1.97 4.27
CA ALA A 31 -13.90 1.95 5.62
C ALA A 31 -15.09 2.91 5.79
N LYS A 32 -15.14 3.99 4.99
CA LYS A 32 -16.27 4.93 4.93
C LYS A 32 -17.36 4.53 3.93
N GLN A 33 -17.22 3.40 3.24
CA GLN A 33 -18.10 2.94 2.17
C GLN A 33 -18.18 3.91 0.98
N GLU A 34 -17.16 4.76 0.81
CA GLU A 34 -17.02 5.70 -0.30
C GLU A 34 -16.38 5.04 -1.54
N LEU A 35 -15.72 3.89 -1.35
CA LEU A 35 -15.05 3.11 -2.39
C LEU A 35 -15.31 1.62 -2.18
N ALA A 36 -15.61 0.88 -3.25
CA ALA A 36 -15.80 -0.57 -3.17
C ALA A 36 -14.46 -1.30 -2.95
N THR A 37 -14.48 -2.40 -2.18
CA THR A 37 -13.27 -3.20 -1.90
C THR A 37 -12.53 -3.62 -3.17
N ALA A 38 -13.27 -4.11 -4.18
CA ALA A 38 -12.69 -4.54 -5.45
C ALA A 38 -11.98 -3.40 -6.21
N GLU A 39 -12.53 -2.18 -6.15
CA GLU A 39 -11.89 -1.00 -6.75
C GLU A 39 -10.63 -0.59 -5.97
N ALA A 40 -10.68 -0.68 -4.64
CA ALA A 40 -9.53 -0.41 -3.79
C ALA A 40 -8.38 -1.40 -3.99
N GLU A 41 -8.68 -2.69 -4.20
CA GLU A 41 -7.69 -3.71 -4.54
C GLU A 41 -6.93 -3.36 -5.82
N GLN A 42 -7.66 -2.91 -6.85
CA GLN A 42 -7.06 -2.49 -8.11
C GLN A 42 -6.14 -1.28 -7.89
N VAL A 43 -6.62 -0.23 -7.20
CA VAL A 43 -5.84 0.98 -6.92
C VAL A 43 -4.56 0.65 -6.14
N ILE A 44 -4.65 -0.17 -5.09
CA ILE A 44 -3.48 -0.58 -4.30
C ILE A 44 -2.51 -1.41 -5.16
N GLY A 45 -3.03 -2.29 -6.02
CA GLY A 45 -2.22 -3.08 -6.94
C GLY A 45 -1.45 -2.22 -7.95
N GLU A 46 -2.05 -1.13 -8.44
CA GLU A 46 -1.40 -0.16 -9.33
C GLU A 46 -0.33 0.66 -8.60
N LEU A 47 -0.61 1.16 -7.39
CA LEU A 47 0.34 1.93 -6.58
C LEU A 47 1.58 1.13 -6.19
N THR A 48 1.44 -0.18 -5.99
CA THR A 48 2.52 -1.07 -5.54
C THR A 48 3.13 -1.90 -6.67
N ALA A 49 2.80 -1.59 -7.93
CA ALA A 49 3.27 -2.35 -9.07
C ALA A 49 4.81 -2.27 -9.21
N PRO A 50 5.53 -3.39 -9.30
CA PRO A 50 7.00 -3.39 -9.44
C PRO A 50 7.51 -2.66 -10.71
N SER A 51 6.65 -2.46 -11.71
CA SER A 51 6.95 -1.66 -12.89
C SER A 51 7.25 -0.20 -12.53
N LEU A 52 6.58 0.38 -11.52
CA LEU A 52 6.87 1.74 -11.05
C LEU A 52 8.29 1.89 -10.52
N CYS A 53 8.82 0.87 -9.83
CA CYS A 53 10.21 0.87 -9.36
C CYS A 53 11.21 0.91 -10.51
N ARG A 54 10.88 0.33 -11.68
CA ARG A 54 11.79 0.30 -12.82
C ARG A 54 12.02 1.70 -13.39
N ASP A 55 10.98 2.51 -13.43
CA ASP A 55 10.98 3.80 -14.11
C ASP A 55 11.38 4.95 -13.18
N LEU A 56 11.13 4.82 -11.88
CA LEU A 56 11.37 5.88 -10.89
C LEU A 56 12.66 5.70 -10.07
N VAL A 57 13.25 4.51 -10.06
CA VAL A 57 14.33 4.18 -9.12
C VAL A 57 15.60 3.74 -9.86
N GLU A 58 16.75 4.25 -9.40
CA GLU A 58 18.06 3.81 -9.85
C GLU A 58 18.26 2.31 -9.65
N LYS A 59 18.97 1.67 -10.59
CA LYS A 59 19.09 0.21 -10.68
C LYS A 59 19.53 -0.44 -9.37
N GLU A 60 20.42 0.20 -8.62
CA GLU A 60 20.97 -0.31 -7.35
C GLU A 60 19.97 -0.35 -6.19
N HIS A 61 18.90 0.44 -6.26
CA HIS A 61 17.87 0.51 -5.21
C HIS A 61 16.57 -0.20 -5.59
N ARG A 62 16.40 -0.62 -6.85
CA ARG A 62 15.16 -1.24 -7.34
C ARG A 62 14.70 -2.45 -6.55
N LEU A 63 15.63 -3.32 -6.15
CA LEU A 63 15.28 -4.54 -5.41
C LEU A 63 14.72 -4.20 -4.04
N ALA A 64 15.43 -3.37 -3.27
CA ALA A 64 15.00 -2.95 -1.93
C ALA A 64 13.64 -2.25 -1.97
N ILE A 65 13.44 -1.32 -2.90
CA ILE A 65 12.14 -0.62 -3.03
C ILE A 65 11.04 -1.58 -3.49
N SER A 66 11.34 -2.52 -4.39
CA SER A 66 10.36 -3.55 -4.79
C SER A 66 9.92 -4.42 -3.62
N GLU A 67 10.83 -4.79 -2.72
CA GLU A 67 10.51 -5.54 -1.50
C GLU A 67 9.64 -4.72 -0.55
N GLU A 68 9.96 -3.44 -0.35
CA GLU A 68 9.15 -2.53 0.47
C GLU A 68 7.73 -2.35 -0.09
N LEU A 69 7.58 -2.15 -1.41
CA LEU A 69 6.26 -2.05 -2.04
C LEU A 69 5.47 -3.36 -1.97
N THR A 70 6.15 -4.50 -2.05
CA THR A 70 5.51 -5.81 -1.89
C THR A 70 4.97 -5.98 -0.47
N ALA A 71 5.79 -5.67 0.54
CA ALA A 71 5.37 -5.72 1.94
C ALA A 71 4.19 -4.75 2.21
N LEU A 72 4.22 -3.54 1.63
CA LEU A 72 3.11 -2.59 1.72
C LEU A 72 1.82 -3.14 1.12
N ARG A 73 1.92 -3.78 -0.05
CA ARG A 73 0.76 -4.40 -0.70
C ARG A 73 0.15 -5.49 0.17
N GLU A 74 0.98 -6.37 0.74
CA GLU A 74 0.51 -7.46 1.60
C GLU A 74 -0.23 -6.92 2.83
N ILE A 75 0.35 -5.92 3.51
CA ILE A 75 -0.29 -5.25 4.66
C ILE A 75 -1.65 -4.65 4.23
N ALA A 76 -1.68 -3.98 3.07
CA ALA A 76 -2.89 -3.34 2.57
C ALA A 76 -4.01 -4.36 2.24
N MET A 77 -3.66 -5.50 1.63
CA MET A 77 -4.64 -6.56 1.33
C MET A 77 -5.21 -7.18 2.61
N LEU A 78 -4.38 -7.44 3.61
CA LEU A 78 -4.85 -7.94 4.92
C LEU A 78 -5.82 -6.95 5.58
N LEU A 79 -5.56 -5.65 5.43
CA LEU A 79 -6.44 -4.62 5.97
C LEU A 79 -7.76 -4.49 5.22
N LEU A 80 -7.76 -4.64 3.90
CA LEU A 80 -8.99 -4.67 3.12
C LEU A 80 -9.90 -5.81 3.55
N ILE A 81 -9.35 -7.03 3.68
CA ILE A 81 -10.09 -8.21 4.17
C ILE A 81 -10.69 -7.92 5.55
N TYR A 82 -9.88 -7.37 6.45
CA TYR A 82 -10.35 -7.03 7.80
C TYR A 82 -11.48 -5.99 7.77
N ILE A 83 -11.37 -4.95 6.94
CA ILE A 83 -12.43 -3.93 6.82
C ILE A 83 -13.73 -4.55 6.26
N GLU A 84 -13.62 -5.41 5.25
CA GLU A 84 -14.77 -6.10 4.64
C GLU A 84 -15.48 -7.02 5.63
N GLU A 85 -14.74 -7.78 6.44
CA GLU A 85 -15.29 -8.64 7.48
C GLU A 85 -16.05 -7.87 8.58
N GLN A 86 -15.66 -6.61 8.87
CA GLN A 86 -16.34 -5.76 9.86
C GLN A 86 -17.58 -5.04 9.30
N ALA A 87 -17.77 -5.05 7.97
CA ALA A 87 -18.91 -4.41 7.32
C ALA A 87 -20.15 -5.33 7.18
N ILE A 88 -20.00 -6.63 7.52
CA ILE A 88 -21.03 -7.68 7.50
C ILE A 88 -21.63 -7.85 8.89
#